data_AF-A0A821DRX2-F1
#
_entry.id   AF-A0A821DRX2-F1
#
_cell.length_a   1.000
_cell.length_b   1.000
_cell.length_c   1.000
_cell.angle_alpha   90.00
_cell.angle_beta   90.00
_cell.angle_gamma   90.00
#
_symmetry.space_group_name_H-M   'P 1'
#
loop_
_entity.id
_entity.type
_entity.pdbx_description
1 polymer ?
#
loop_
_entity_poly.entity_id
_entity_poly.type
_entity_poly.pdbx_seq_one_letter_code
_entity_poly.pdbx_strand_id
1 'polypeptide(L)'
;MDPYHRLIWDVWMPFLRKSILEWNPRQPDHIIDFIERWLPYLPQWIIDNIFDQLIYPILHREVDAWNPLTDSIPIHSWLHPWLPLMKDRLEPLYQPIRTKLGQALQNWQPSDSSAKAVLLPWQKVFKQGTWDAFMNKHIVPKLVSTMQQFIIDPRQQVLDPWHWFVAWYDMVPLPSMIAILEKSFFPKWLQVLNVWLNTNPNYQEIQRWYSGWRSLLPQAIISHTVIKEKLTEGLMMIDRRISGPVNIQQTLPTPPPQPSVNVNFEAIYNRGVATSSSTVVSSFKDLVEKKATEQNLLFLPITNRTFEGKQVYQFGNVNIYIDKNVIFLYENNQWIPIRLNDLINKAI
;
A
#
# COMPACT_ATOMS: atom_id res chain seq x y z
N MET A 1 30.80 40.96 -29.73
CA MET A 1 29.86 39.90 -30.16
C MET A 1 30.39 39.32 -31.46
N ASP A 2 30.39 38.00 -31.57
CA ASP A 2 30.65 37.27 -32.80
C ASP A 2 29.74 37.78 -33.94
N PRO A 3 30.27 38.04 -35.15
CA PRO A 3 29.45 38.38 -36.33
C PRO A 3 28.28 37.43 -36.58
N TYR A 4 28.45 36.14 -36.31
CA TYR A 4 27.38 35.15 -36.42
C TYR A 4 26.25 35.42 -35.42
N HIS A 5 26.59 35.70 -34.16
CA HIS A 5 25.60 36.02 -33.12
C HIS A 5 24.79 37.28 -33.47
N ARG A 6 25.45 38.29 -34.05
CA ARG A 6 24.76 39.50 -34.55
C ARG A 6 23.83 39.18 -35.72
N LEU A 7 24.26 38.37 -36.68
CA LEU A 7 23.41 37.96 -37.79
C LEU A 7 22.13 37.25 -37.31
N ILE A 8 22.27 36.30 -36.38
CA ILE A 8 21.12 35.59 -35.82
C ILE A 8 20.20 36.56 -35.05
N TRP A 9 20.77 37.47 -34.26
CA TRP A 9 19.99 38.40 -33.45
C TRP A 9 19.29 39.51 -34.25
N ASP A 10 19.99 40.11 -35.22
CA ASP A 10 19.48 41.29 -35.94
C ASP A 10 18.61 40.89 -37.13
N VAL A 11 18.87 39.73 -37.76
CA VAL A 11 18.18 39.30 -39.00
C VAL A 11 17.20 38.17 -38.75
N TRP A 12 17.58 37.10 -38.07
CA TRP A 12 16.73 35.91 -37.90
C TRP A 12 15.71 36.06 -36.76
N MET A 13 16.14 36.57 -35.60
CA MET A 13 15.33 36.70 -34.40
C MET A 13 14.04 37.53 -34.57
N PRO A 14 14.00 38.63 -35.35
CA PRO A 14 12.77 39.38 -35.59
C PRO A 14 11.67 38.53 -36.23
N PHE A 15 12.02 37.62 -37.15
CA PHE A 15 11.04 36.73 -37.78
C PHE A 15 10.51 35.70 -36.79
N LEU A 16 11.38 35.10 -35.97
CA LEU A 16 10.94 34.20 -34.91
C LEU A 16 10.00 34.89 -33.92
N ARG A 17 10.33 36.10 -33.47
CA ARG A 17 9.47 36.90 -32.57
C ARG A 17 8.10 37.11 -33.18
N LYS A 18 8.02 37.48 -34.45
CA LYS A 18 6.74 37.66 -35.15
C LYS A 18 5.93 36.34 -35.15
N SER A 19 6.55 35.22 -35.51
CA SER A 19 5.88 33.92 -35.51
C SER A 19 5.38 33.51 -34.12
N ILE A 20 6.15 33.77 -33.06
CA ILE A 20 5.74 33.47 -31.67
C ILE A 20 4.59 34.38 -31.22
N LEU A 21 4.54 35.64 -31.67
CA LEU A 21 3.43 36.55 -31.34
C LEU A 21 2.10 36.12 -31.96
N GLU A 22 2.14 35.49 -33.14
CA GLU A 22 0.95 34.99 -33.86
C GLU A 22 0.58 33.55 -33.45
N TRP A 23 1.43 32.87 -32.69
CA TRP A 23 1.27 31.47 -32.30
C TRP A 23 0.14 31.28 -31.28
N ASN A 24 -0.68 30.24 -31.51
CA ASN A 24 -1.65 29.73 -30.53
C ASN A 24 -0.98 28.74 -29.56
N PRO A 25 -0.83 29.07 -28.26
CA PRO A 25 -0.11 28.22 -27.31
C PRO A 25 -0.74 26.84 -27.09
N ARG A 26 -2.03 26.68 -27.40
CA ARG A 26 -2.74 25.39 -27.30
C ARG A 26 -2.39 24.41 -28.42
N GLN A 27 -1.63 24.84 -29.42
CA GLN A 27 -1.10 24.02 -30.52
C GLN A 27 0.42 24.19 -30.59
N PRO A 28 1.19 23.53 -29.71
CA PRO A 28 2.61 23.84 -29.55
C PRO A 28 3.52 23.21 -30.62
N ASP A 29 3.06 22.16 -31.30
CA ASP A 29 3.89 21.27 -32.13
C ASP A 29 4.70 22.03 -33.19
N HIS A 30 4.07 22.94 -33.93
CA HIS A 30 4.74 23.67 -35.01
C HIS A 30 5.90 24.55 -34.55
N ILE A 31 5.76 25.22 -33.40
CA ILE A 31 6.82 26.08 -32.85
C ILE A 31 7.90 25.24 -32.20
N ILE A 32 7.53 24.15 -31.52
CA ILE A 32 8.49 23.20 -30.94
C ILE A 32 9.36 22.61 -32.04
N ASP A 33 8.76 22.04 -33.09
CA ASP A 33 9.48 21.46 -34.23
C ASP A 33 10.42 22.48 -34.89
N PHE A 34 9.97 23.73 -35.02
CA PHE A 34 10.79 24.79 -35.57
C PHE A 34 12.00 25.10 -34.67
N ILE A 35 11.78 25.30 -33.37
CA ILE A 35 12.85 25.61 -32.41
C ILE A 35 13.84 24.45 -32.35
N GLU A 36 13.37 23.20 -32.25
CA GLU A 36 14.22 22.01 -32.18
C GLU A 36 15.18 21.88 -33.36
N ARG A 37 14.71 22.17 -34.59
CA ARG A 37 15.55 22.16 -35.79
C ARG A 37 16.63 23.25 -35.76
N TRP A 38 16.35 24.38 -35.10
CA TRP A 38 17.28 25.50 -35.02
C TRP A 38 18.23 25.41 -33.81
N LEU A 39 17.88 24.68 -32.75
CA LEU A 39 18.69 24.57 -31.53
C LEU A 39 20.18 24.30 -31.76
N PRO A 40 20.61 23.36 -32.64
CA PRO A 40 22.03 23.08 -32.85
C PRO A 40 22.83 24.26 -33.43
N TYR A 41 22.14 25.23 -34.06
CA TYR A 41 22.74 26.37 -34.72
C TYR A 41 22.68 27.65 -33.87
N LEU A 42 21.93 27.65 -32.77
CA LEU A 42 21.72 28.86 -31.97
C LEU A 42 22.75 28.98 -30.85
N PRO A 43 23.31 30.18 -30.64
CA PRO A 43 24.08 30.48 -29.44
C PRO A 43 23.24 30.33 -28.16
N GLN A 44 23.83 29.80 -27.09
CA GLN A 44 23.13 29.51 -25.83
C GLN A 44 22.32 30.71 -25.29
N TRP A 45 22.88 31.92 -25.30
CA TRP A 45 22.19 33.11 -24.79
C TRP A 45 20.95 33.48 -25.61
N ILE A 46 20.91 33.13 -26.91
CA ILE A 46 19.72 33.32 -27.76
C ILE A 46 18.68 32.27 -27.41
N ILE A 47 19.09 31.02 -27.19
CA ILE A 47 18.21 29.94 -26.72
C ILE A 47 17.55 30.33 -25.39
N ASP A 48 18.35 30.83 -24.44
CA ASP A 48 17.86 31.31 -23.15
C ASP A 48 16.88 32.48 -23.34
N ASN A 49 17.18 33.44 -24.23
CA ASN A 49 16.25 34.54 -24.54
C ASN A 49 14.93 34.03 -25.13
N ILE A 50 14.96 33.05 -26.04
CA ILE A 50 13.75 32.47 -26.64
C ILE A 50 12.89 31.84 -25.54
N PHE A 51 13.46 30.97 -24.70
CA PHE A 51 12.69 30.29 -23.68
C PHE A 51 12.21 31.23 -22.58
N ASP A 52 13.07 32.13 -22.08
CA ASP A 52 12.75 32.96 -20.90
C ASP A 52 11.92 34.20 -21.24
N GLN A 53 12.17 34.82 -22.39
CA GLN A 53 11.55 36.11 -22.74
C GLN A 53 10.42 35.98 -23.75
N LEU A 54 10.34 34.89 -24.51
CA LEU A 54 9.29 34.71 -25.51
C LEU A 54 8.31 33.60 -25.12
N ILE A 55 8.79 32.38 -24.91
CA ILE A 55 7.91 31.23 -24.68
C ILE A 55 7.34 31.23 -23.26
N TYR A 56 8.19 31.40 -22.23
CA TYR A 56 7.77 31.33 -20.84
C TYR A 56 6.67 32.34 -20.47
N PRO A 57 6.74 33.64 -20.83
CA PRO A 57 5.69 34.60 -20.48
C PRO A 57 4.34 34.25 -21.10
N ILE A 58 4.33 33.67 -22.30
CA ILE A 58 3.12 33.21 -22.98
C ILE A 58 2.54 32.01 -22.23
N LEU A 59 3.35 30.97 -21.97
CA LEU A 59 2.90 29.80 -21.23
C LEU A 59 2.38 30.16 -19.83
N HIS A 60 3.07 31.06 -19.13
CA HIS A 60 2.65 31.56 -17.83
C HIS A 60 1.26 32.19 -17.90
N ARG A 61 1.04 33.11 -18.85
CA ARG A 61 -0.27 33.76 -19.04
C ARG A 61 -1.37 32.74 -19.36
N GLU A 62 -1.10 31.76 -20.20
CA GLU A 62 -2.10 30.73 -20.55
C GLU A 62 -2.39 29.79 -19.38
N VAL A 63 -1.39 29.46 -18.56
CA VAL A 63 -1.57 28.72 -17.30
C VAL A 63 -2.43 29.52 -16.33
N ASP A 64 -2.23 30.84 -16.24
CA ASP A 64 -3.03 31.73 -15.40
C ASP A 64 -4.47 31.90 -15.92
N ALA A 65 -4.70 31.87 -17.23
CA ALA A 65 -6.03 31.93 -17.82
C ALA A 65 -6.78 30.59 -17.79
N TRP A 66 -6.05 29.47 -17.82
CA TRP A 66 -6.64 28.13 -17.87
C TRP A 66 -7.48 27.78 -16.64
N ASN A 67 -8.62 27.14 -16.85
CA ASN A 67 -9.53 26.66 -15.82
C ASN A 67 -9.90 25.18 -16.06
N PRO A 68 -9.56 24.26 -15.14
CA PRO A 68 -9.81 22.82 -15.28
C PRO A 68 -11.27 22.42 -15.44
N LEU A 69 -12.22 23.26 -15.03
CA LEU A 69 -13.66 22.93 -15.06
C LEU A 69 -14.36 23.37 -16.34
N THR A 70 -13.82 24.38 -17.03
CA THR A 70 -14.49 25.00 -18.19
C THR A 70 -13.74 24.79 -19.48
N ASP A 71 -12.42 24.62 -19.42
CA ASP A 71 -11.61 24.40 -20.61
C ASP A 71 -11.78 23.00 -21.19
N SER A 72 -12.00 22.94 -22.50
CA SER A 72 -12.12 21.69 -23.25
C SER A 72 -10.78 21.02 -23.54
N ILE A 73 -9.69 21.79 -23.57
CA ILE A 73 -8.35 21.30 -23.89
C ILE A 73 -7.59 21.07 -22.57
N PRO A 74 -7.19 19.83 -22.27
CA PRO A 74 -6.42 19.53 -21.07
C PRO A 74 -5.08 20.25 -21.07
N ILE A 75 -4.70 20.86 -19.95
CA ILE A 75 -3.45 21.63 -19.82
C ILE A 75 -2.19 20.85 -20.20
N HIS A 76 -2.14 19.55 -19.89
CA HIS A 76 -0.98 18.72 -20.19
C HIS A 76 -0.74 18.60 -21.70
N SER A 77 -1.78 18.68 -22.54
CA SER A 77 -1.67 18.49 -23.99
C SER A 77 -0.81 19.55 -24.66
N TRP A 78 -0.82 20.78 -24.15
CA TRP A 78 -0.04 21.89 -24.72
C TRP A 78 1.16 22.30 -23.87
N LEU A 79 1.20 21.91 -22.58
CA LEU A 79 2.33 22.22 -21.70
C LEU A 79 3.40 21.12 -21.67
N HIS A 80 3.02 19.83 -21.66
CA HIS A 80 3.99 18.73 -21.60
C HIS A 80 4.93 18.64 -22.81
N PRO A 81 4.52 18.99 -24.04
CA PRO A 81 5.45 19.04 -25.17
C PRO A 81 6.69 19.93 -24.93
N TRP A 82 6.59 20.93 -24.04
CA TRP A 82 7.72 21.81 -23.68
C TRP A 82 8.68 21.20 -22.65
N LEU A 83 8.31 20.11 -21.97
CA LEU A 83 9.12 19.49 -20.92
C LEU A 83 10.55 19.11 -21.37
N PRO A 84 10.75 18.45 -22.54
CA PRO A 84 12.10 18.07 -22.99
C PRO A 84 13.03 19.27 -23.20
N LEU A 85 12.47 20.40 -23.65
CA LEU A 85 13.21 21.60 -24.01
C LEU A 85 13.46 22.53 -22.82
N MET A 86 12.43 22.80 -22.03
CA MET A 86 12.47 23.82 -20.99
C MET A 86 12.79 23.27 -19.59
N LYS A 87 12.52 21.98 -19.34
CA LYS A 87 12.88 21.26 -18.09
C LYS A 87 12.53 22.09 -16.83
N ASP A 88 13.55 22.49 -16.06
CA ASP A 88 13.42 23.19 -14.79
C ASP A 88 12.78 24.59 -14.94
N ARG A 89 12.85 25.19 -16.12
CA ARG A 89 12.21 26.49 -16.40
C ARG A 89 10.69 26.44 -16.26
N LEU A 90 10.08 25.26 -16.35
CA LEU A 90 8.63 25.07 -16.18
C LEU A 90 8.21 24.85 -14.72
N GLU A 91 9.13 24.57 -13.80
CA GLU A 91 8.80 24.28 -12.39
C GLU A 91 7.90 25.35 -11.73
N PRO A 92 8.09 26.66 -11.94
CA PRO A 92 7.23 27.68 -11.36
C PRO A 92 5.76 27.57 -11.79
N LEU A 93 5.48 27.05 -12.99
CA LEU A 93 4.12 26.90 -13.53
C LEU A 93 3.34 25.79 -12.83
N TYR A 94 4.02 24.81 -12.23
CA TYR A 94 3.35 23.67 -11.60
C TYR A 94 2.56 24.04 -10.34
N GLN A 95 3.00 25.04 -9.59
CA GLN A 95 2.32 25.45 -8.36
C GLN A 95 0.91 26.05 -8.62
N PRO A 96 0.74 27.01 -9.55
CA PRO A 96 -0.59 27.47 -9.97
C PRO A 96 -1.48 26.32 -10.47
N ILE A 97 -0.94 25.42 -11.29
CA ILE A 97 -1.70 24.29 -11.86
C ILE A 97 -2.22 23.36 -10.75
N ARG A 98 -1.35 22.97 -9.80
CA ARG A 98 -1.76 22.17 -8.64
C ARG A 98 -2.84 22.86 -7.83
N THR A 99 -2.74 24.17 -7.64
CA THR A 99 -3.74 24.93 -6.88
C THR A 99 -5.10 24.88 -7.57
N LYS A 100 -5.15 25.13 -8.88
CA LYS A 100 -6.38 25.07 -9.68
C LYS A 100 -6.97 23.66 -9.74
N LEU A 101 -6.15 22.64 -9.97
CA LEU A 101 -6.58 21.24 -9.92
C LEU A 101 -7.14 20.86 -8.54
N GLY A 102 -6.46 21.27 -7.47
CA GLY A 102 -6.90 21.02 -6.10
C GLY A 102 -8.24 21.71 -5.77
N GLN A 103 -8.49 22.90 -6.31
CA GLN A 103 -9.77 23.60 -6.20
C GLN A 103 -10.88 22.89 -6.97
N ALA A 104 -10.61 22.46 -8.21
CA ALA A 104 -11.57 21.70 -9.00
C ALA A 104 -12.00 20.39 -8.32
N LEU A 105 -11.07 19.76 -7.59
CA LEU A 105 -11.32 18.51 -6.87
C LEU A 105 -12.11 18.67 -5.56
N GLN A 106 -12.42 19.90 -5.11
CA GLN A 106 -13.17 20.10 -3.85
C GLN A 106 -14.56 19.43 -3.89
N ASN A 107 -15.24 19.55 -5.03
CA ASN A 107 -16.58 19.00 -5.27
C ASN A 107 -16.56 17.68 -6.06
N TRP A 108 -15.37 17.18 -6.40
CA TRP A 108 -15.23 15.92 -7.13
C TRP A 108 -15.66 14.72 -6.28
N GLN A 109 -16.14 13.69 -6.97
CA GLN A 109 -16.54 12.41 -6.40
C GLN A 109 -15.87 11.25 -7.15
N PRO A 110 -15.51 10.13 -6.46
CA PRO A 110 -14.84 8.99 -7.08
C PRO A 110 -15.57 8.32 -8.26
N SER A 111 -16.89 8.52 -8.38
CA SER A 111 -17.68 8.04 -9.52
C SER A 111 -17.35 8.74 -10.84
N ASP A 112 -16.75 9.93 -10.79
CA ASP A 112 -16.33 10.68 -11.97
C ASP A 112 -14.91 10.26 -12.40
N SER A 113 -14.84 9.53 -13.51
CA SER A 113 -13.61 9.01 -14.09
C SER A 113 -12.75 10.07 -14.79
N SER A 114 -13.31 11.26 -15.09
CA SER A 114 -12.61 12.30 -15.84
C SER A 114 -11.41 12.87 -15.08
N ALA A 115 -11.51 13.00 -13.75
CA ALA A 115 -10.43 13.51 -12.91
C ALA A 115 -9.16 12.67 -13.02
N LYS A 116 -9.30 11.33 -13.14
CA LYS A 116 -8.15 10.44 -13.29
C LYS A 116 -7.40 10.75 -14.59
N ALA A 117 -8.12 10.91 -15.70
CA ALA A 117 -7.52 11.22 -17.00
C ALA A 117 -6.77 12.57 -17.01
N VAL A 118 -7.29 13.56 -16.29
CA VAL A 118 -6.64 14.89 -16.16
C VAL A 118 -5.37 14.81 -15.32
N LEU A 119 -5.36 14.02 -14.24
CA LEU A 119 -4.26 13.94 -13.29
C LEU A 119 -3.15 12.96 -13.71
N LEU A 120 -3.47 11.87 -14.42
CA LEU A 120 -2.52 10.81 -14.77
C LEU A 120 -1.24 11.33 -15.46
N PRO A 121 -1.30 12.26 -16.43
CA PRO A 121 -0.09 12.80 -17.08
C PRO A 121 0.88 13.45 -16.09
N TRP A 122 0.36 14.03 -15.00
CA TRP A 122 1.15 14.77 -14.02
C TRP A 122 1.91 13.88 -13.03
N GLN A 123 1.57 12.58 -12.96
CA GLN A 123 2.19 11.65 -12.01
C GLN A 123 3.72 11.57 -12.17
N LYS A 124 4.22 11.64 -13.40
CA LYS A 124 5.66 11.59 -13.70
C LYS A 124 6.34 12.97 -13.71
N VAL A 125 5.55 14.04 -13.74
CA VAL A 125 6.05 15.43 -13.82
C VAL A 125 6.23 16.02 -12.42
N PHE A 126 5.32 15.72 -11.50
CA PHE A 126 5.44 16.18 -10.12
C PHE A 126 6.42 15.32 -9.33
N LYS A 127 7.24 15.97 -8.49
CA LYS A 127 8.09 15.31 -7.51
C LYS A 127 7.23 14.41 -6.60
N GLN A 128 7.70 13.18 -6.33
CA GLN A 128 6.95 12.15 -5.59
C GLN A 128 6.34 12.68 -4.28
N GLY A 129 7.14 13.35 -3.44
CA GLY A 129 6.63 13.88 -2.17
C GLY A 129 5.50 14.89 -2.32
N THR A 130 5.51 15.71 -3.39
CA THR A 130 4.40 16.63 -3.64
C THR A 130 3.18 15.95 -4.27
N TRP A 131 3.41 14.93 -5.11
CA TRP A 131 2.34 14.09 -5.63
C TRP A 131 1.57 13.39 -4.50
N ASP A 132 2.30 12.76 -3.59
CA ASP A 132 1.72 12.05 -2.45
C ASP A 132 0.93 13.00 -1.54
N ALA A 133 1.49 14.17 -1.23
CA ALA A 133 0.81 15.20 -0.46
C ALA A 133 -0.48 15.69 -1.15
N PHE A 134 -0.44 15.87 -2.47
CA PHE A 134 -1.60 16.28 -3.26
C PHE A 134 -2.70 15.21 -3.24
N MET A 135 -2.35 13.94 -3.48
CA MET A 135 -3.28 12.80 -3.42
C MET A 135 -3.92 12.66 -2.05
N ASN A 136 -3.12 12.74 -0.98
CA ASN A 136 -3.59 12.66 0.40
C ASN A 136 -4.51 13.81 0.79
N LYS A 137 -4.35 14.99 0.19
CA LYS A 137 -5.16 16.17 0.47
C LYS A 137 -6.49 16.18 -0.29
N HIS A 138 -6.48 15.80 -1.57
CA HIS A 138 -7.63 16.01 -2.46
C HIS A 138 -8.39 14.73 -2.84
N ILE A 139 -7.72 13.59 -2.96
CA ILE A 139 -8.33 12.33 -3.42
C ILE A 139 -8.67 11.41 -2.25
N VAL A 140 -7.69 11.14 -1.39
CA VAL A 140 -7.82 10.19 -0.27
C VAL A 140 -9.03 10.46 0.63
N PRO A 141 -9.34 11.70 1.06
CA PRO A 141 -10.50 11.94 1.93
C PRO A 141 -11.83 11.54 1.29
N LYS A 142 -11.96 11.71 -0.04
CA LYS A 142 -13.16 11.30 -0.79
C LYS A 142 -13.25 9.78 -0.89
N LEU A 143 -12.12 9.11 -1.16
CA LEU A 143 -12.05 7.64 -1.15
C LEU A 143 -12.41 7.06 0.24
N VAL A 144 -11.91 7.67 1.32
CA VAL A 144 -12.29 7.29 2.69
C VAL A 144 -13.81 7.41 2.86
N SER A 145 -14.40 8.55 2.48
CA SER A 145 -15.85 8.76 2.60
C SER A 145 -16.67 7.73 1.81
N THR A 146 -16.26 7.45 0.56
CA THR A 146 -16.90 6.41 -0.26
C THR A 146 -16.82 5.03 0.40
N MET A 147 -15.66 4.64 0.94
CA MET A 147 -15.50 3.37 1.64
C MET A 147 -16.22 3.31 3.01
N GLN A 148 -16.37 4.46 3.68
CA GLN A 148 -17.17 4.58 4.90
C GLN A 148 -18.68 4.49 4.65
N GLN A 149 -19.16 4.90 3.48
CA GLN A 149 -20.56 4.72 3.08
C GLN A 149 -20.81 3.37 2.41
N PHE A 150 -19.74 2.67 2.01
CA PHE A 150 -19.84 1.37 1.38
C PHE A 150 -20.51 0.33 2.29
N ILE A 151 -21.57 -0.30 1.77
CA ILE A 151 -22.34 -1.35 2.44
C ILE A 151 -21.86 -2.70 1.91
N ILE A 152 -21.53 -3.60 2.83
CA ILE A 152 -21.12 -4.96 2.52
C ILE A 152 -22.34 -5.85 2.77
N ASP A 153 -22.94 -6.35 1.69
CA ASP A 153 -24.11 -7.23 1.74
C ASP A 153 -23.78 -8.53 0.99
N PRO A 154 -23.66 -9.68 1.69
CA PRO A 154 -23.38 -10.95 1.05
C PRO A 154 -24.45 -11.44 0.06
N ARG A 155 -25.69 -10.96 0.17
CA ARG A 155 -26.82 -11.40 -0.67
C ARG A 155 -26.92 -10.58 -1.95
N GLN A 156 -26.60 -9.28 -1.87
CA GLN A 156 -26.71 -8.35 -2.98
C GLN A 156 -25.60 -7.30 -2.93
N GLN A 157 -24.39 -7.70 -3.32
CA GLN A 157 -23.25 -6.80 -3.30
C GLN A 157 -23.25 -5.84 -4.51
N VAL A 158 -23.36 -4.55 -4.25
CA VAL A 158 -23.06 -3.50 -5.24
C VAL A 158 -21.56 -3.23 -5.21
N LEU A 159 -20.88 -3.29 -6.35
CA LEU A 159 -19.42 -3.16 -6.43
C LEU A 159 -18.94 -1.82 -7.01
N ASP A 160 -19.83 -0.93 -7.47
CA ASP A 160 -19.40 0.34 -8.08
C ASP A 160 -18.50 1.18 -7.16
N PRO A 161 -18.81 1.39 -5.86
CA PRO A 161 -17.91 2.10 -4.96
C PRO A 161 -16.55 1.44 -4.78
N TRP A 162 -16.51 0.10 -4.86
CA TRP A 162 -15.27 -0.66 -4.83
C TRP A 162 -14.45 -0.44 -6.10
N HIS A 163 -15.07 -0.50 -7.27
CA HIS A 163 -14.40 -0.24 -8.54
C HIS A 163 -13.86 1.20 -8.60
N TRP A 164 -14.63 2.18 -8.12
CA TRP A 164 -14.16 3.56 -8.00
C TRP A 164 -12.94 3.66 -7.09
N PHE A 165 -12.92 2.94 -5.96
CA PHE A 165 -11.75 2.91 -5.07
C PHE A 165 -10.52 2.28 -5.73
N VAL A 166 -10.66 1.08 -6.32
CA VAL A 166 -9.55 0.34 -6.93
C VAL A 166 -9.01 1.07 -8.16
N ALA A 167 -9.83 1.84 -8.87
CA ALA A 167 -9.39 2.63 -10.02
C ALA A 167 -8.27 3.63 -9.68
N TRP A 168 -8.06 4.00 -8.42
CA TRP A 168 -7.02 4.93 -7.99
C TRP A 168 -5.76 4.26 -7.41
N TYR A 169 -5.71 2.93 -7.41
CA TYR A 169 -4.60 2.15 -6.82
C TYR A 169 -3.21 2.47 -7.42
N ASP A 170 -3.16 2.81 -8.71
CA ASP A 170 -1.92 3.16 -9.43
C ASP A 170 -1.43 4.59 -9.19
N MET A 171 -2.27 5.47 -8.64
CA MET A 171 -1.97 6.89 -8.45
C MET A 171 -1.85 7.30 -6.98
N VAL A 172 -2.60 6.66 -6.10
CA VAL A 172 -2.60 6.95 -4.65
C VAL A 172 -1.47 6.18 -3.96
N PRO A 173 -0.77 6.79 -2.98
CA PRO A 173 0.26 6.09 -2.21
C PRO A 173 -0.27 4.80 -1.59
N LEU A 174 0.46 3.70 -1.78
CA LEU A 174 0.08 2.39 -1.25
C LEU A 174 -0.25 2.43 0.26
N PRO A 175 0.54 3.08 1.15
CA PRO A 175 0.20 3.16 2.57
C PRO A 175 -1.18 3.77 2.85
N SER A 176 -1.59 4.77 2.06
CA SER A 176 -2.91 5.39 2.18
C SER A 176 -4.02 4.43 1.77
N MET A 177 -3.83 3.66 0.69
CA MET A 177 -4.79 2.61 0.28
C MET A 177 -4.98 1.55 1.36
N ILE A 178 -3.88 1.09 1.97
CA ILE A 178 -3.93 0.12 3.07
C ILE A 178 -4.70 0.70 4.26
N ALA A 179 -4.39 1.94 4.67
CA ALA A 179 -5.04 2.58 5.80
C ALA A 179 -6.56 2.78 5.59
N ILE A 180 -7.00 3.08 4.36
CA ILE A 180 -8.42 3.18 4.03
C ILE A 180 -9.12 1.83 4.23
N LEU A 181 -8.54 0.75 3.68
CA LEU A 181 -9.11 -0.59 3.80
C LEU A 181 -9.15 -1.05 5.25
N GLU A 182 -8.05 -0.88 5.98
CA GLU A 182 -7.94 -1.26 7.39
C GLU A 182 -8.99 -0.56 8.26
N LYS A 183 -9.21 0.74 8.06
CA LYS A 183 -10.09 1.54 8.93
C LYS A 183 -11.56 1.53 8.50
N SER A 184 -11.83 1.44 7.20
CA SER A 184 -13.19 1.69 6.67
C SER A 184 -13.86 0.43 6.10
N PHE A 185 -13.09 -0.51 5.56
CA PHE A 185 -13.61 -1.72 4.91
C PHE A 185 -13.58 -2.94 5.85
N PHE A 186 -12.41 -3.32 6.36
CA PHE A 186 -12.25 -4.57 7.12
C PHE A 186 -13.11 -4.68 8.38
N PRO A 187 -13.34 -3.62 9.19
CA PRO A 187 -14.19 -3.72 10.37
C PRO A 187 -15.62 -4.16 10.01
N LYS A 188 -16.18 -3.58 8.94
CA LYS A 188 -17.51 -3.96 8.43
C LYS A 188 -17.50 -5.35 7.83
N TRP A 189 -16.47 -5.67 7.05
CA TRP A 189 -16.33 -6.96 6.39
C TRP A 189 -16.28 -8.11 7.40
N LEU A 190 -15.47 -7.96 8.47
CA LEU A 190 -15.39 -8.91 9.58
C LEU A 190 -16.69 -8.97 10.39
N GLN A 191 -17.36 -7.84 10.60
CA GLN A 191 -18.66 -7.81 11.29
C GLN A 191 -19.72 -8.60 10.53
N VAL A 192 -19.83 -8.39 9.22
CA VAL A 192 -20.76 -9.11 8.34
C VAL A 192 -20.45 -10.62 8.37
N LEU A 193 -19.18 -10.98 8.28
CA LEU A 193 -18.73 -12.38 8.38
C LEU A 193 -19.14 -13.00 9.73
N ASN A 194 -18.89 -12.29 10.84
CA ASN A 194 -19.26 -12.76 12.18
C ASN A 194 -20.77 -12.94 12.33
N VAL A 195 -21.59 -11.97 11.89
CA VAL A 195 -23.06 -12.07 11.94
C VAL A 195 -23.57 -13.24 11.10
N TRP A 196 -23.03 -13.42 9.89
CA TRP A 196 -23.41 -14.51 9.00
C TRP A 196 -23.08 -15.88 9.60
N LEU A 197 -21.87 -16.02 10.16
CA LEU A 197 -21.44 -17.25 10.86
C LEU A 197 -22.32 -17.60 12.08
N ASN A 198 -22.92 -16.60 12.74
CA ASN A 198 -23.75 -16.81 13.93
C ASN A 198 -25.24 -17.05 13.64
N THR A 199 -25.72 -16.78 12.42
CA THR A 199 -27.17 -16.85 12.11
C THR A 199 -27.56 -18.17 11.44
N ASN A 200 -27.01 -18.44 10.25
CA ASN A 200 -27.21 -19.72 9.55
C ASN A 200 -26.07 -19.90 8.51
N PRO A 201 -24.95 -20.54 8.89
CA PRO A 201 -23.76 -20.58 8.06
C PRO A 201 -23.91 -21.57 6.89
N ASN A 202 -23.99 -21.07 5.66
CA ASN A 202 -23.65 -21.85 4.48
C ASN A 202 -22.15 -21.69 4.18
N TYR A 203 -21.33 -22.63 4.64
CA TYR A 203 -19.87 -22.55 4.52
C TYR A 203 -19.37 -22.46 3.08
N GLN A 204 -20.08 -23.06 2.11
CA GLN A 204 -19.70 -22.97 0.69
C GLN A 204 -19.89 -21.54 0.16
N GLU A 205 -20.99 -20.89 0.50
CA GLU A 205 -21.24 -19.49 0.12
C GLU A 205 -20.25 -18.55 0.80
N ILE A 206 -19.96 -18.76 2.09
CA ILE A 206 -18.98 -17.98 2.84
C ILE A 206 -17.58 -18.11 2.22
N GLN A 207 -17.16 -19.31 1.84
CA GLN A 207 -15.87 -19.54 1.19
C GLN A 207 -15.80 -18.86 -0.18
N ARG A 208 -16.87 -18.92 -0.98
CA ARG A 208 -16.96 -18.22 -2.27
C ARG A 208 -16.91 -16.71 -2.10
N TRP A 209 -17.64 -16.19 -1.12
CA TRP A 209 -17.67 -14.76 -0.79
C TRP A 209 -16.28 -14.25 -0.34
N TYR A 210 -15.61 -14.98 0.56
CA TYR A 210 -14.24 -14.68 0.98
C TYR A 210 -13.27 -14.68 -0.21
N SER A 211 -13.32 -15.73 -1.04
CA SER A 211 -12.44 -15.88 -2.20
C SER A 211 -12.70 -14.80 -3.26
N GLY A 212 -13.97 -14.41 -3.44
CA GLY A 212 -14.38 -13.31 -4.30
C GLY A 212 -13.74 -11.99 -3.86
N TRP A 213 -13.90 -11.59 -2.59
CA TRP A 213 -13.26 -10.39 -2.06
C TRP A 213 -11.74 -10.41 -2.17
N ARG A 214 -11.12 -11.56 -1.87
CA ARG A 214 -9.67 -11.73 -2.03
C ARG A 214 -9.24 -11.55 -3.50
N SER A 215 -10.03 -12.02 -4.46
CA SER A 215 -9.71 -11.90 -5.89
C SER A 215 -9.83 -10.46 -6.42
N LEU A 216 -10.66 -9.63 -5.78
CA LEU A 216 -10.87 -8.23 -6.16
C LEU A 216 -9.75 -7.30 -5.70
N LEU A 217 -8.86 -7.75 -4.83
CA LEU A 217 -7.74 -6.96 -4.32
C LEU A 217 -6.53 -7.03 -5.28
N PRO A 218 -5.90 -5.89 -5.64
CA PRO A 218 -4.64 -5.90 -6.37
C PRO A 218 -3.53 -6.65 -5.62
N GLN A 219 -2.62 -7.28 -6.36
CA GLN A 219 -1.57 -8.13 -5.79
C GLN A 219 -0.67 -7.40 -4.77
N ALA A 220 -0.30 -6.13 -5.01
CA ALA A 220 0.51 -5.42 -4.02
C ALA A 220 -0.24 -5.16 -2.71
N ILE A 221 -1.56 -4.96 -2.76
CA ILE A 221 -2.39 -4.82 -1.56
C ILE A 221 -2.47 -6.16 -0.81
N ILE A 222 -2.74 -7.27 -1.51
CA ILE A 222 -2.79 -8.61 -0.89
C ILE A 222 -1.44 -8.98 -0.27
N SER A 223 -0.34 -8.56 -0.90
CA SER A 223 1.01 -8.88 -0.41
C SER A 223 1.36 -8.19 0.92
N HIS A 224 0.66 -7.10 1.26
CA HIS A 224 0.93 -6.27 2.43
C HIS A 224 0.55 -6.98 3.74
N THR A 225 1.41 -6.88 4.75
CA THR A 225 1.28 -7.59 6.04
C THR A 225 -0.05 -7.31 6.75
N VAL A 226 -0.43 -6.04 6.88
CA VAL A 226 -1.71 -5.63 7.52
C VAL A 226 -2.92 -6.28 6.84
N ILE A 227 -2.93 -6.33 5.50
CA ILE A 227 -4.04 -6.92 4.74
C ILE A 227 -4.06 -8.43 4.92
N LYS A 228 -2.90 -9.09 4.89
CA LYS A 228 -2.78 -10.52 5.18
C LYS A 228 -3.29 -10.85 6.57
N GLU A 229 -2.94 -10.05 7.58
CA GLU A 229 -3.42 -10.22 8.95
C GLU A 229 -4.94 -10.14 9.04
N LYS A 230 -5.57 -9.14 8.40
CA LYS A 230 -7.04 -9.01 8.35
C LYS A 230 -7.73 -10.15 7.59
N LEU A 231 -7.14 -10.60 6.49
CA LEU A 231 -7.64 -11.76 5.75
C LEU A 231 -7.50 -13.06 6.56
N THR A 232 -6.42 -13.19 7.34
CA THR A 232 -6.19 -14.35 8.22
C THR A 232 -7.15 -14.32 9.41
N GLU A 233 -7.42 -13.14 9.98
CA GLU A 233 -8.44 -12.95 11.03
C GLU A 233 -9.80 -13.48 10.58
N GLY A 234 -10.24 -13.16 9.36
CA GLY A 234 -11.46 -13.71 8.78
C GLY A 234 -11.44 -15.24 8.63
N LEU A 235 -10.32 -15.83 8.20
CA LEU A 235 -10.17 -17.29 8.11
C LEU A 235 -10.24 -17.96 9.49
N MET A 236 -9.61 -17.38 10.51
CA MET A 236 -9.67 -17.90 11.88
C MET A 236 -11.10 -17.88 12.43
N MET A 237 -11.90 -16.85 12.10
CA MET A 237 -13.32 -16.80 12.49
C MET A 237 -14.11 -17.95 11.85
N ILE A 238 -13.85 -18.28 10.59
CA ILE A 238 -14.47 -19.40 9.89
C ILE A 238 -14.03 -20.74 10.51
N ASP A 239 -12.72 -20.96 10.69
CA ASP A 239 -12.16 -22.22 11.21
C ASP A 239 -12.61 -22.51 12.66
N ARG A 240 -12.68 -21.47 13.51
CA ARG A 240 -13.21 -21.60 14.89
C ARG A 240 -14.67 -22.05 14.93
N ARG A 241 -15.47 -21.70 13.93
CA ARG A 241 -16.88 -22.11 13.86
C ARG A 241 -17.03 -23.51 13.29
N ILE A 242 -16.22 -23.89 12.30
CA ILE A 242 -16.19 -25.25 11.74
C ILE A 242 -15.67 -26.26 12.76
N SER A 243 -14.63 -25.92 13.52
CA SER A 243 -13.99 -26.81 14.50
C SER A 243 -14.75 -26.94 15.83
N GLY A 244 -15.82 -26.15 16.04
CA GLY A 244 -16.61 -26.14 17.28
C GLY A 244 -15.90 -25.44 18.46
N PRO A 245 -16.64 -25.09 19.54
CA PRO A 245 -16.02 -24.54 20.75
C PRO A 245 -15.15 -25.61 21.41
N VAL A 246 -13.84 -25.38 21.48
CA VAL A 246 -12.96 -26.15 22.37
C VAL A 246 -13.43 -25.90 23.80
N ASN A 247 -14.08 -26.90 24.39
CA ASN A 247 -14.58 -26.86 25.75
C ASN A 247 -13.38 -27.00 26.70
N ILE A 248 -12.80 -25.88 27.15
CA ILE A 248 -11.69 -25.88 28.13
C ILE A 248 -12.22 -26.10 29.57
N GLN A 249 -13.51 -26.37 29.75
CA GLN A 249 -14.07 -26.83 31.02
C GLN A 249 -13.99 -28.36 31.10
N GLN A 250 -12.83 -28.89 31.44
CA GLN A 250 -12.68 -30.05 32.34
C GLN A 250 -11.20 -30.33 32.61
N THR A 251 -10.93 -30.69 33.86
CA THR A 251 -9.65 -31.08 34.48
C THR A 251 -8.69 -29.94 34.88
N LEU A 252 -9.08 -29.16 35.89
CA LEU A 252 -8.13 -28.69 36.90
C LEU A 252 -8.02 -29.80 37.97
N PRO A 253 -6.86 -30.44 38.18
CA PRO A 253 -6.64 -31.27 39.36
C PRO A 253 -6.51 -30.36 40.58
N THR A 254 -7.32 -30.64 41.61
CA THR A 254 -7.22 -30.04 42.94
C THR A 254 -5.79 -30.17 43.51
N PRO A 255 -5.23 -29.11 44.13
CA PRO A 255 -3.93 -29.20 44.80
C PRO A 255 -4.05 -29.98 46.12
N PRO A 256 -3.08 -30.87 46.44
CA PRO A 256 -3.03 -31.54 47.75
C PRO A 256 -2.58 -30.56 48.86
N PRO A 257 -2.93 -30.84 50.14
CA PRO A 257 -2.58 -29.98 51.26
C PRO A 257 -1.10 -30.12 51.65
N GLN A 258 -0.40 -29.00 51.85
CA GLN A 258 0.97 -28.96 52.37
C GLN A 258 1.00 -28.96 53.91
N PRO A 259 1.88 -29.74 54.56
CA PRO A 259 2.23 -29.57 55.97
C PRO A 259 3.18 -28.39 56.18
N SER A 260 2.93 -27.63 57.23
CA SER A 260 3.77 -26.54 57.76
C SER A 260 5.03 -27.07 58.44
N VAL A 261 6.21 -26.54 58.08
CA VAL A 261 7.40 -26.60 58.95
C VAL A 261 8.09 -25.23 58.98
N ASN A 262 8.17 -24.68 60.18
CA ASN A 262 8.98 -23.52 60.57
C ASN A 262 10.46 -23.88 60.53
N VAL A 263 11.29 -23.08 59.85
CA VAL A 263 12.67 -22.87 60.28
C VAL A 263 13.04 -21.41 60.05
N ASN A 264 13.39 -20.74 61.15
CA ASN A 264 13.94 -19.40 61.20
C ASN A 264 15.46 -19.54 61.35
N PHE A 265 16.28 -18.80 60.61
CA PHE A 265 17.49 -18.16 61.15
C PHE A 265 18.05 -17.13 60.16
N GLU A 266 18.24 -15.95 60.73
CA GLU A 266 18.74 -14.72 60.14
C GLU A 266 20.23 -14.81 59.77
N ALA A 267 20.59 -13.96 58.79
CA ALA A 267 21.85 -13.21 58.64
C ALA A 267 22.55 -13.44 57.28
N ILE A 268 22.36 -12.50 56.35
CA ILE A 268 23.37 -11.48 55.98
C ILE A 268 22.81 -10.63 54.82
N TYR A 269 22.30 -9.46 55.23
CA TYR A 269 22.44 -8.14 54.63
C TYR A 269 22.76 -7.96 53.13
N ASN A 270 21.79 -7.31 52.48
CA ASN A 270 21.91 -6.19 51.55
C ASN A 270 22.43 -6.42 50.12
N ARG A 271 21.48 -6.55 49.18
CA ARG A 271 21.12 -5.44 48.26
C ARG A 271 19.90 -5.77 47.38
N GLY A 272 18.88 -4.93 47.46
CA GLY A 272 18.27 -4.29 46.28
C GLY A 272 17.35 -5.11 45.38
N VAL A 273 16.10 -5.30 45.80
CA VAL A 273 14.84 -5.02 45.08
C VAL A 273 14.84 -5.22 43.55
N ALA A 274 14.23 -6.32 43.09
CA ALA A 274 12.96 -6.30 42.33
C ALA A 274 12.70 -7.68 41.70
N THR A 275 11.78 -8.38 42.33
CA THR A 275 11.13 -9.61 41.90
C THR A 275 10.35 -9.39 40.61
N SER A 276 10.46 -10.30 39.64
CA SER A 276 9.33 -10.72 38.82
C SER A 276 9.58 -12.14 38.37
N SER A 277 8.91 -13.04 39.07
CA SER A 277 8.61 -14.41 38.71
C SER A 277 8.56 -14.64 37.20
N SER A 278 9.45 -15.51 36.71
CA SER A 278 9.25 -16.22 35.46
C SER A 278 7.98 -17.06 35.58
N THR A 279 6.85 -16.48 35.19
CA THR A 279 5.70 -17.24 34.75
C THR A 279 6.21 -18.12 33.61
N VAL A 280 6.32 -19.42 33.88
CA VAL A 280 6.48 -20.45 32.85
C VAL A 280 5.20 -20.39 32.02
N VAL A 281 5.15 -19.46 31.08
CA VAL A 281 4.22 -19.51 29.97
C VAL A 281 4.64 -20.74 29.21
N SER A 282 3.85 -21.81 29.36
CA SER A 282 4.02 -23.05 28.60
C SER A 282 3.98 -22.65 27.14
N SER A 283 5.16 -22.54 26.53
CA SER A 283 5.28 -22.07 25.16
C SER A 283 4.67 -23.15 24.27
N PHE A 284 4.07 -22.80 23.15
CA PHE A 284 3.57 -23.78 22.19
C PHE A 284 4.66 -24.78 21.77
N LYS A 285 5.94 -24.35 21.82
CA LYS A 285 7.11 -25.22 21.71
C LYS A 285 7.10 -26.36 22.73
N ASP A 286 6.80 -26.09 24.00
CA ASP A 286 6.79 -27.09 25.08
C ASP A 286 5.66 -28.12 24.87
N LEU A 287 4.54 -27.70 24.26
CA LEU A 287 3.45 -28.61 23.90
C LEU A 287 3.85 -29.53 22.74
N VAL A 288 4.52 -29.01 21.72
CA VAL A 288 5.07 -29.80 20.60
C VAL A 288 6.13 -30.78 21.11
N GLU A 289 7.00 -30.34 22.02
CA GLU A 289 8.06 -31.16 22.64
C GLU A 289 7.50 -32.26 23.55
N LYS A 290 6.51 -31.94 24.39
CA LYS A 290 5.79 -32.93 25.19
C LYS A 290 5.09 -33.96 24.32
N LYS A 291 4.44 -33.53 23.24
CA LYS A 291 3.75 -34.44 22.31
C LYS A 291 4.70 -35.32 21.50
N ALA A 292 5.88 -34.81 21.13
CA ALA A 292 6.95 -35.62 20.55
C ALA A 292 7.41 -36.72 21.52
N THR A 293 7.65 -36.34 22.79
CA THR A 293 8.08 -37.26 23.85
C THR A 293 7.03 -38.35 24.12
N GLU A 294 5.74 -37.99 24.17
CA GLU A 294 4.63 -38.94 24.33
C GLU A 294 4.53 -39.97 23.19
N GLN A 295 5.05 -39.66 22.01
CA GLN A 295 5.05 -40.55 20.83
C GLN A 295 6.43 -41.16 20.56
N ASN A 296 7.39 -41.04 21.50
CA ASN A 296 8.80 -41.46 21.33
C ASN A 296 9.50 -40.85 20.10
N LEU A 297 9.11 -39.64 19.69
CA LEU A 297 9.71 -38.90 18.58
C LEU A 297 10.77 -37.91 19.09
N LEU A 298 11.87 -37.79 18.36
CA LEU A 298 12.97 -36.86 18.67
C LEU A 298 12.58 -35.42 18.36
N PHE A 299 12.84 -34.49 19.28
CA PHE A 299 12.70 -33.05 19.05
C PHE A 299 14.00 -32.32 19.40
N LEU A 300 14.80 -31.93 18.39
CA LEU A 300 16.12 -31.31 18.59
C LEU A 300 16.31 -30.05 17.73
N PRO A 301 16.89 -28.95 18.26
CA PRO A 301 17.24 -27.80 17.45
C PRO A 301 18.41 -28.13 16.50
N ILE A 302 18.30 -27.74 15.23
CA ILE A 302 19.39 -27.90 14.24
C ILE A 302 20.30 -26.68 14.31
N THR A 303 21.50 -26.85 14.88
CA THR A 303 22.51 -25.79 14.96
C THR A 303 22.88 -25.28 13.56
N ASN A 304 22.98 -23.97 13.38
CA ASN A 304 23.26 -23.27 12.11
C ASN A 304 22.17 -23.33 11.02
N ARG A 305 20.93 -23.71 11.35
CA ARG A 305 19.81 -23.63 10.40
C ARG A 305 18.68 -22.74 10.94
N THR A 306 18.52 -21.58 10.31
CA THR A 306 17.43 -20.64 10.58
C THR A 306 16.65 -20.38 9.30
N PHE A 307 15.34 -20.15 9.42
CA PHE A 307 14.48 -19.73 8.33
C PHE A 307 13.72 -18.47 8.77
N GLU A 308 13.85 -17.38 8.02
CA GLU A 308 13.28 -16.06 8.38
C GLU A 308 13.63 -15.59 9.80
N GLY A 309 14.86 -15.87 10.27
CA GLY A 309 15.32 -15.50 11.62
C GLY A 309 14.78 -16.41 12.74
N LYS A 310 14.02 -17.45 12.42
CA LYS A 310 13.46 -18.43 13.37
C LYS A 310 14.26 -19.74 13.34
N GLN A 311 14.37 -20.38 14.51
CA GLN A 311 15.10 -21.63 14.69
C GLN A 311 14.38 -22.79 14.01
N VAL A 312 15.13 -23.61 13.25
CA VAL A 312 14.62 -24.87 12.70
C VAL A 312 14.90 -26.00 13.70
N TYR A 313 13.89 -26.84 13.93
CA TYR A 313 13.90 -28.02 14.77
C TYR A 313 13.74 -29.28 13.91
N GLN A 314 14.37 -30.37 14.32
CA GLN A 314 14.13 -31.71 13.82
C GLN A 314 13.04 -32.35 14.69
N PHE A 315 11.96 -32.80 14.07
CA PHE A 315 10.85 -33.53 14.70
C PHE A 315 10.77 -34.92 14.04
N GLY A 316 11.27 -35.96 14.71
CA GLY A 316 11.46 -37.29 14.11
C GLY A 316 12.34 -37.22 12.86
N ASN A 317 11.80 -37.64 11.72
CA ASN A 317 12.49 -37.61 10.42
C ASN A 317 12.25 -36.34 9.60
N VAL A 318 11.50 -35.37 10.14
CA VAL A 318 11.12 -34.16 9.40
C VAL A 318 11.68 -32.89 10.02
N ASN A 319 11.91 -31.87 9.19
CA ASN A 319 12.36 -30.55 9.64
C ASN A 319 11.17 -29.61 9.79
N ILE A 320 11.08 -28.96 10.93
CA ILE A 320 10.01 -28.01 11.24
C ILE A 320 10.57 -26.69 11.76
N TYR A 321 9.82 -25.60 11.59
CA TYR A 321 9.99 -24.42 12.45
C TYR A 321 8.64 -24.03 13.04
N ILE A 322 8.70 -23.32 14.15
CA ILE A 322 7.50 -22.87 14.88
C ILE A 322 7.43 -21.35 14.76
N ASP A 323 6.29 -20.84 14.32
CA ASP A 323 6.02 -19.41 14.30
C ASP A 323 4.62 -19.11 14.84
N LYS A 324 4.53 -18.27 15.86
CA LYS A 324 3.27 -17.80 16.49
C LYS A 324 2.22 -18.92 16.66
N ASN A 325 2.63 -20.07 17.19
CA ASN A 325 1.81 -21.27 17.44
C ASN A 325 1.37 -22.07 16.19
N VAL A 326 2.07 -21.91 15.06
CA VAL A 326 1.89 -22.72 13.85
C VAL A 326 3.18 -23.48 13.57
N ILE A 327 3.04 -24.77 13.24
CA ILE A 327 4.16 -25.62 12.83
C ILE A 327 4.27 -25.61 11.31
N PHE A 328 5.44 -25.30 10.80
CA PHE A 328 5.74 -25.35 9.38
C PHE A 328 6.65 -26.53 9.11
N LEU A 329 6.23 -27.41 8.21
CA LEU A 329 6.98 -28.59 7.75
C LEU A 329 7.76 -28.25 6.48
N TYR A 330 9.01 -28.71 6.41
CA TYR A 330 9.80 -28.65 5.18
C TYR A 330 9.47 -29.84 4.27
N GLU A 331 8.75 -29.60 3.18
CA GLU A 331 8.37 -30.62 2.20
C GLU A 331 8.44 -30.04 0.78
N ASN A 332 8.99 -30.77 -0.19
CA ASN A 332 9.12 -30.35 -1.59
C ASN A 332 9.77 -28.95 -1.80
N ASN A 333 10.83 -28.66 -1.04
CA ASN A 333 11.56 -27.38 -1.09
C ASN A 333 10.72 -26.15 -0.71
N GLN A 334 9.60 -26.35 -0.01
CA GLN A 334 8.73 -25.29 0.50
C GLN A 334 8.37 -25.56 1.97
N TRP A 335 8.02 -24.49 2.70
CA TRP A 335 7.55 -24.58 4.09
C TRP A 335 6.03 -24.51 4.11
N ILE A 336 5.39 -25.61 4.53
CA ILE A 336 3.94 -25.78 4.49
C ILE A 336 3.42 -25.82 5.92
N PRO A 337 2.39 -25.02 6.29
CA PRO A 337 1.80 -25.10 7.62
C PRO A 337 1.11 -26.45 7.79
N ILE A 338 1.41 -27.15 8.88
CA ILE A 338 0.86 -28.47 9.21
C ILE A 338 0.29 -28.48 10.64
N ARG A 339 -0.78 -29.26 10.86
CA ARG A 339 -1.33 -29.47 12.20
C ARG A 339 -0.45 -30.47 12.97
N LEU A 340 -0.42 -30.36 14.30
CA LEU A 340 0.40 -31.23 15.15
C LEU A 340 0.08 -32.73 14.99
N ASN A 341 -1.20 -33.10 14.83
CA ASN A 341 -1.58 -34.50 14.62
C ASN A 341 -1.11 -35.03 13.26
N ASP A 342 -1.19 -34.21 12.21
CA ASP A 342 -0.75 -34.57 10.86
C ASP A 342 0.78 -34.64 10.78
N LEU A 343 1.47 -33.78 11.55
CA LEU A 343 2.92 -33.84 11.71
C LEU A 343 3.36 -35.16 12.34
N ILE A 344 2.69 -35.61 13.40
CA ILE A 344 3.00 -36.89 14.05
C ILE A 344 2.84 -38.04 13.05
N ASN A 345 1.76 -38.06 12.28
CA ASN A 345 1.54 -39.10 11.26
C ASN A 345 2.62 -39.09 10.15
N LYS A 346 3.19 -37.92 9.84
CA LYS A 346 4.31 -37.80 8.87
C LYS A 346 5.69 -38.06 9.48
N ALA A 347 5.80 -38.05 10.81
CA ALA A 347 7.07 -38.16 11.54
C ALA A 347 7.33 -39.55 12.13
N ILE A 348 6.30 -40.42 12.18
CA ILE A 348 6.37 -41.84 12.55
C ILE A 348 7.00 -42.67 11.43
#